data_AF-A0A9E0TUZ2-F1
#
_entry.id   AF-A0A9E0TUZ2-F1
#
_cell.length_a   1.000
_cell.length_b   1.000
_cell.length_c   1.000
_cell.angle_alpha   90.00
_cell.angle_beta   90.00
_cell.angle_gamma   90.00
#
_symmetry.space_group_name_H-M   'P 1'
#
loop_
_entity.id
_entity.type
_entity.pdbx_description
1 polymer ?
#
loop_
_entity_poly.entity_id
_entity_poly.type
_entity_poly.pdbx_seq_one_letter_code
_entity_poly.pdbx_strand_id
1 'polypeptide(L)'
;MLKVCQKFVLISAFSFIFPLTLWGFSKEGEELKILDELIATSERQLSIQKELKSLITDFYAQQELFYQGPEKGQQTKELASKMVKTAVTILAMAENNHYLHLFPPFFVEELRRFAGIAKKNTPPTPA
;
A
#
# COMPACT_ATOMS: atom_id res chain seq x y z
N MET A 1 47.85 -6.82 -17.87
CA MET A 1 47.95 -8.25 -18.23
C MET A 1 46.80 -8.99 -17.59
N LEU A 2 45.90 -9.54 -18.41
CA LEU A 2 44.75 -10.33 -18.01
C LEU A 2 45.17 -11.73 -17.50
N LYS A 3 44.52 -12.18 -16.42
CA LYS A 3 44.26 -13.59 -16.07
C LYS A 3 42.79 -13.59 -15.61
N VAL A 4 41.81 -13.83 -16.48
CA VAL A 4 41.31 -15.12 -17.01
C VAL A 4 40.77 -16.06 -15.92
N CYS A 5 39.45 -16.31 -16.06
CA CYS A 5 38.62 -17.47 -15.70
C CYS A 5 38.31 -17.82 -14.24
N GLN A 6 37.12 -17.36 -13.82
CA GLN A 6 35.89 -18.17 -13.74
C GLN A 6 36.06 -19.65 -13.34
N LYS A 7 35.68 -19.95 -12.09
CA LYS A 7 35.22 -21.27 -11.61
C LYS A 7 33.95 -20.99 -10.78
N PHE A 8 32.76 -21.18 -11.36
CA PHE A 8 31.92 -22.37 -11.23
C PHE A 8 31.79 -22.91 -9.80
N VAL A 9 30.60 -22.62 -9.24
CA VAL A 9 29.76 -23.53 -8.46
C VAL A 9 30.44 -24.18 -7.25
N LEU A 10 30.28 -23.55 -6.10
CA LEU A 10 30.14 -24.26 -4.84
C LEU A 10 28.71 -24.02 -4.33
N ILE A 11 27.80 -24.89 -4.77
CA ILE A 11 26.55 -25.16 -4.07
C ILE A 11 26.98 -25.82 -2.76
N SER A 12 27.24 -25.03 -1.72
CA SER A 12 27.26 -25.58 -0.37
C SER A 12 25.80 -25.72 0.03
N ALA A 13 25.34 -26.97 0.05
CA ALA A 13 24.08 -27.38 0.63
C ALA A 13 23.92 -26.70 2.00
N PHE A 14 23.14 -25.61 2.04
CA PHE A 14 22.61 -25.12 3.29
C PHE A 14 21.51 -26.09 3.63
N SER A 15 21.86 -26.99 4.54
CA SER A 15 21.03 -28.04 5.07
C SER A 15 19.64 -27.49 5.35
N PHE A 16 18.69 -27.90 4.50
CA PHE A 16 17.30 -28.03 4.87
C PHE A 16 17.23 -29.05 6.02
N ILE A 17 17.63 -28.62 7.22
CA ILE A 17 17.08 -29.18 8.46
C ILE A 17 15.72 -28.51 8.57
N PHE A 18 14.80 -28.97 7.71
CA PHE A 18 13.38 -28.84 8.00
C PHE A 18 13.22 -29.61 9.31
N PRO A 19 12.87 -28.98 10.45
CA PRO A 19 12.55 -29.76 11.62
C PRO A 19 11.29 -30.56 11.26
N LEU A 20 11.48 -31.83 10.92
CA LEU A 20 10.45 -32.87 10.81
C LEU A 20 9.80 -33.19 12.18
N THR A 21 9.79 -32.22 13.09
CA THR A 21 9.12 -32.26 14.39
C THR A 21 7.81 -31.46 14.36
N LEU A 22 7.11 -31.46 13.22
CA LEU A 22 5.66 -31.19 13.16
C LEU A 22 4.91 -32.54 13.07
N TRP A 23 5.28 -33.49 13.91
CA TRP A 23 4.39 -34.59 14.31
C TRP A 23 3.72 -34.19 15.64
N GLY A 24 3.14 -33.00 15.65
CA GLY A 24 2.11 -32.66 16.63
C GLY A 24 0.86 -33.43 16.23
N PHE A 25 0.23 -34.09 17.19
CA PHE A 25 -1.14 -34.57 17.02
C PHE A 25 -2.00 -33.39 16.60
N SER A 26 -2.25 -33.23 15.28
CA SER A 26 -3.24 -32.29 14.78
C SER A 26 -4.55 -32.73 15.41
N LYS A 27 -5.11 -31.91 16.30
CA LYS A 27 -6.47 -32.14 16.77
C LYS A 27 -7.36 -32.01 15.53
N GLU A 28 -8.12 -33.06 15.19
CA GLU A 28 -9.15 -32.97 14.16
C GLU A 28 -9.99 -31.70 14.42
N GLY A 29 -10.09 -30.82 13.42
CA GLY A 29 -10.77 -29.53 13.50
C GLY A 29 -9.85 -28.31 13.74
N GLU A 30 -8.56 -28.48 14.03
CA GLU A 30 -7.61 -27.36 14.08
C GLU A 30 -7.37 -26.78 12.68
N GLU A 31 -7.32 -27.64 11.67
CA GLU A 31 -7.25 -27.25 10.27
C GLU A 31 -8.43 -26.40 9.83
N LEU A 32 -9.64 -26.72 10.29
CA LEU A 32 -10.85 -25.93 9.99
C LEU A 32 -10.75 -24.54 10.63
N LYS A 33 -10.28 -24.45 11.87
CA LYS A 33 -10.08 -23.17 12.54
C LYS A 33 -9.00 -22.32 11.84
N ILE A 34 -7.90 -22.93 11.41
CA ILE A 34 -6.86 -22.23 10.64
C ILE A 34 -7.44 -21.72 9.31
N LEU A 35 -8.25 -22.53 8.63
CA LEU A 35 -8.92 -22.10 7.40
C LEU A 35 -9.89 -20.95 7.66
N ASP A 36 -10.67 -20.98 8.75
CA ASP A 36 -11.57 -19.89 9.13
C ASP A 36 -10.81 -18.57 9.41
N GLU A 37 -9.68 -18.65 10.13
CA GLU A 37 -8.82 -17.48 10.39
C GLU A 37 -8.21 -16.92 9.09
N LEU A 38 -7.82 -17.81 8.17
CA LEU A 38 -7.30 -17.43 6.85
C LEU A 38 -8.39 -16.77 6.00
N ILE A 39 -9.61 -17.30 5.99
CA ILE A 39 -10.76 -16.73 5.30
C ILE A 39 -11.05 -15.33 5.85
N ALA A 40 -11.19 -15.19 7.17
CA ALA A 40 -11.47 -13.91 7.81
C ALA A 40 -10.39 -12.86 7.52
N THR A 41 -9.12 -13.28 7.50
CA THR A 41 -8.00 -12.39 7.14
C THR A 41 -8.06 -11.98 5.67
N SER A 42 -8.36 -12.91 4.77
CA SER A 42 -8.48 -12.66 3.33
C SER A 42 -9.64 -11.73 3.02
N GLU A 43 -10.79 -11.89 3.67
CA GLU A 43 -11.95 -11.01 3.53
C GLU A 43 -11.64 -9.58 3.99
N ARG A 44 -10.93 -9.43 5.12
CA ARG A 44 -10.48 -8.13 5.61
C ARG A 44 -9.53 -7.46 4.61
N GLN A 45 -8.56 -8.19 4.09
CA GLN A 45 -7.64 -7.68 3.07
C GLN A 45 -8.38 -7.25 1.80
N LEU A 46 -9.34 -8.05 1.35
CA LEU A 46 -10.18 -7.71 0.20
C LEU A 46 -10.99 -6.44 0.43
N SER A 47 -11.53 -6.26 1.65
CA SER A 47 -12.26 -5.03 2.02
C SER A 47 -11.36 -3.80 1.94
N ILE A 48 -10.14 -3.88 2.48
CA ILE A 48 -9.15 -2.79 2.40
C ILE A 48 -8.80 -2.46 0.94
N GLN A 49 -8.62 -3.48 0.10
CA GLN A 49 -8.31 -3.29 -1.32
C GLN A 49 -9.47 -2.62 -2.08
N LYS A 50 -10.72 -2.99 -1.76
CA LYS A 50 -11.91 -2.35 -2.34
C LYS A 50 -12.02 -0.88 -1.93
N GLU A 51 -11.76 -0.57 -0.66
CA GLU A 51 -11.75 0.81 -0.17
C GLU A 51 -10.66 1.64 -0.86
N LEU A 52 -9.43 1.12 -0.97
CA LEU A 52 -8.34 1.78 -1.67
C LEU A 52 -8.69 2.05 -3.14
N LYS A 53 -9.30 1.09 -3.82
CA LYS A 53 -9.79 1.27 -5.20
C LYS A 53 -10.83 2.39 -5.29
N SER A 54 -11.77 2.44 -4.34
CA SER A 54 -12.79 3.50 -4.28
C SER A 54 -12.15 4.87 -4.14
N LEU A 55 -11.21 5.02 -3.20
CA LEU A 55 -10.52 6.29 -2.98
C LEU A 55 -9.72 6.75 -4.20
N ILE A 56 -9.04 5.83 -4.90
CA ILE A 56 -8.31 6.14 -6.13
C ILE A 56 -9.28 6.61 -7.22
N THR A 57 -10.47 6.00 -7.29
CA THR A 57 -11.52 6.39 -8.24
C THR A 57 -12.02 7.81 -7.93
N ASP A 58 -12.29 8.09 -6.65
CA ASP A 58 -12.70 9.41 -6.18
C ASP A 58 -11.62 10.47 -6.46
N PHE A 59 -10.35 10.12 -6.28
CA PHE A 59 -9.24 11.02 -6.55
C PHE A 59 -9.19 11.45 -8.02
N TYR A 60 -9.33 10.50 -8.95
CA TYR A 60 -9.37 10.83 -10.39
C TYR A 60 -10.62 11.65 -10.76
N ALA A 61 -11.79 11.33 -10.20
CA ALA A 61 -12.99 12.13 -10.42
C ALA A 61 -12.81 13.57 -9.91
N GLN A 62 -12.17 13.74 -8.75
CA GLN A 62 -11.88 15.06 -8.21
C GLN A 62 -10.85 15.83 -9.06
N GLN A 63 -9.83 15.15 -9.61
CA GLN A 63 -8.90 15.75 -10.56
C GLN A 63 -9.61 16.25 -11.81
N GLU A 64 -10.47 15.41 -12.40
CA GLU A 64 -11.24 15.78 -13.60
C GLU A 64 -12.09 17.03 -13.34
N LEU A 65 -12.84 17.04 -12.24
CA LEU A 65 -13.65 18.20 -11.83
C LEU A 65 -12.81 19.45 -11.58
N PHE A 66 -11.58 19.30 -11.08
CA PHE A 66 -10.67 20.41 -10.85
C PHE A 66 -10.15 21.01 -12.18
N TYR A 67 -9.91 20.17 -13.19
CA TYR A 67 -9.46 20.59 -14.52
C TYR A 67 -10.58 21.23 -15.37
N GLN A 68 -11.84 20.86 -15.15
CA GLN A 68 -12.99 21.41 -15.90
C GLN A 68 -13.28 22.90 -15.62
N GLY A 69 -12.57 23.53 -14.68
CA GLY A 69 -12.41 24.98 -14.64
C GLY A 69 -13.27 25.72 -13.60
N PRO A 70 -12.91 26.98 -13.29
CA PRO A 70 -13.30 27.67 -12.07
C PRO A 70 -14.52 28.56 -12.29
N GLU A 71 -15.70 28.01 -12.54
CA GLU A 71 -16.90 28.86 -12.62
C GLU A 71 -17.31 29.43 -11.25
N LYS A 72 -16.80 28.87 -10.14
CA LYS A 72 -17.03 29.34 -8.77
C LYS A 72 -15.79 29.10 -7.90
N GLY A 73 -14.89 30.09 -7.81
CA GLY A 73 -13.59 29.96 -7.11
C GLY A 73 -13.62 29.43 -5.67
N GLN A 74 -14.75 29.55 -4.94
CA GLN A 74 -14.93 28.93 -3.62
C GLN A 74 -15.01 27.39 -3.70
N GLN A 75 -15.70 26.86 -4.71
CA GLN A 75 -15.90 25.43 -4.94
C GLN A 75 -14.58 24.75 -5.33
N THR A 76 -13.72 25.46 -6.05
CA THR A 76 -12.38 25.01 -6.44
C THR A 76 -11.45 24.80 -5.23
N LYS A 77 -11.54 25.66 -4.20
CA LYS A 77 -10.74 25.54 -2.98
C LYS A 77 -11.18 24.37 -2.10
N GLU A 78 -12.48 24.16 -1.96
CA GLU A 78 -13.04 23.01 -1.23
C GLU A 78 -12.69 21.69 -1.93
N LEU A 79 -12.80 21.65 -3.25
CA LEU A 79 -12.41 20.50 -4.06
C LEU A 79 -10.91 20.21 -3.91
N ALA A 80 -10.04 21.22 -3.99
CA ALA A 80 -8.61 21.05 -3.77
C ALA A 80 -8.28 20.51 -2.36
N SER A 81 -8.99 20.99 -1.33
CA SER A 81 -8.86 20.46 0.05
C SER A 81 -9.29 18.99 0.12
N LYS A 82 -10.39 18.62 -0.54
CA LYS A 82 -10.87 17.24 -0.62
C LYS A 82 -9.88 16.33 -1.36
N MET A 83 -9.27 16.80 -2.45
CA MET A 83 -8.22 16.09 -3.18
C MET A 83 -7.00 15.82 -2.32
N VAL A 84 -6.53 16.83 -1.59
CA VAL A 84 -5.41 16.69 -0.66
C VAL A 84 -5.72 15.64 0.41
N LYS A 85 -6.91 15.68 1.02
CA LYS A 85 -7.33 14.69 2.01
C LYS A 85 -7.38 13.28 1.42
N THR A 86 -8.00 13.13 0.26
CA THR A 86 -8.11 11.83 -0.43
C THR A 86 -6.73 11.26 -0.73
N ALA A 87 -5.80 12.08 -1.24
CA ALA A 87 -4.43 11.66 -1.53
C ALA A 87 -3.66 11.23 -0.27
N VAL A 88 -3.81 11.95 0.85
CA VAL A 88 -3.22 11.57 2.15
C VAL A 88 -3.73 10.21 2.59
N THR A 89 -5.04 9.97 2.50
CA THR A 89 -5.65 8.69 2.88
C THR A 89 -5.16 7.54 1.99
N ILE A 90 -5.13 7.73 0.67
CA ILE A 90 -4.60 6.73 -0.28
C ILE A 90 -3.15 6.39 0.06
N LEU A 91 -2.31 7.42 0.26
CA LEU A 91 -0.89 7.23 0.57
C LEU A 91 -0.71 6.45 1.87
N ALA A 92 -1.42 6.82 2.93
CA ALA A 92 -1.36 6.14 4.22
C ALA A 92 -1.85 4.69 4.14
N MET A 93 -2.95 4.43 3.44
CA MET A 93 -3.46 3.06 3.23
C MET A 93 -2.48 2.22 2.42
N ALA A 94 -1.89 2.78 1.37
CA ALA A 94 -0.92 2.09 0.53
C ALA A 94 0.41 1.82 1.27
N GLU A 95 0.86 2.72 2.14
CA GLU A 95 2.03 2.53 3.00
C GLU A 95 1.78 1.45 4.05
N ASN A 96 0.68 1.55 4.80
CA ASN A 96 0.34 0.63 5.89
C ASN A 96 0.09 -0.81 5.43
N ASN A 97 -0.35 -1.00 4.18
CA ASN A 97 -0.61 -2.32 3.60
C ASN A 97 0.48 -2.72 2.58
N HIS A 98 1.58 -1.97 2.51
CA HIS A 98 2.72 -2.23 1.62
C HIS A 98 2.37 -2.27 0.11
N TYR A 99 1.29 -1.63 -0.33
CA TYR A 99 0.85 -1.64 -1.74
C TYR A 99 1.57 -0.63 -2.64
N LEU A 100 2.43 0.25 -2.12
CA LEU A 100 3.09 1.28 -2.92
C LEU A 100 3.84 0.75 -4.15
N HIS A 101 4.42 -0.45 -4.05
CA HIS A 101 5.17 -1.08 -5.14
C HIS A 101 4.29 -1.54 -6.31
N LEU A 102 2.97 -1.65 -6.11
CA LEU A 102 2.00 -2.01 -7.14
C LEU A 102 1.62 -0.83 -8.04
N PHE A 103 1.94 0.40 -7.61
CA PHE A 103 1.56 1.60 -8.32
C PHE A 103 2.71 2.16 -9.17
N PRO A 104 2.39 2.83 -10.29
CA PRO A 104 3.38 3.57 -11.05
C PRO A 104 4.10 4.61 -10.17
N PRO A 105 5.43 4.80 -10.33
CA PRO A 105 6.18 5.77 -9.53
C PRO A 105 5.64 7.20 -9.62
N PHE A 106 5.14 7.62 -10.79
CA PHE A 106 4.58 8.97 -10.97
C PHE A 106 3.35 9.21 -10.08
N PHE A 107 2.49 8.20 -9.94
CA PHE A 107 1.27 8.29 -9.14
C PHE A 107 1.62 8.41 -7.65
N VAL A 108 2.61 7.62 -7.19
CA VAL A 108 3.09 7.71 -5.80
C VAL A 108 3.70 9.09 -5.50
N GLU A 109 4.49 9.64 -6.43
CA GLU A 109 5.06 10.98 -6.28
C GLU A 109 3.98 12.07 -6.28
N GLU A 110 2.93 11.92 -7.08
CA GLU A 110 1.78 12.81 -7.06
C GLU A 110 1.07 12.80 -5.70
N LEU A 111 0.74 11.61 -5.17
CA LEU A 111 0.14 11.47 -3.84
C LEU A 111 1.01 12.11 -2.74
N ARG A 112 2.33 11.92 -2.81
CA ARG A 112 3.29 12.54 -1.88
C ARG A 112 3.28 14.06 -1.96
N ARG A 113 3.16 14.64 -3.16
CA ARG A 113 3.04 16.10 -3.33
C ARG A 113 1.78 16.62 -2.66
N PHE A 114 0.63 15.99 -2.92
CA PHE A 114 -0.62 16.37 -2.27
C PHE A 114 -0.55 16.22 -0.74
N ALA A 115 0.04 15.13 -0.24
CA ALA A 115 0.22 14.93 1.19
C ALA A 115 1.19 15.96 1.83
N GLY A 116 2.20 16.41 1.09
CA GLY A 116 3.10 17.48 1.51
C GLY A 116 2.39 18.82 1.72
N ILE A 117 1.33 19.10 0.96
CA ILE A 117 0.51 20.31 1.11
C ILE A 117 -0.24 20.28 2.45
N ALA A 118 -0.76 19.12 2.87
CA ALA A 118 -1.46 18.97 4.14
C ALA A 118 -0.56 19.29 5.34
N LYS A 119 0.69 18.79 5.33
CA LYS A 119 1.67 19.00 6.41
C LYS A 119 2.11 20.46 6.57
N LYS A 120 2.07 21.25 5.50
CA LYS A 120 2.45 22.67 5.54
C LYS A 120 1.37 23.57 6.17
N ASN A 121 0.13 23.07 6.24
CA ASN A 121 -1.02 23.83 6.75
C ASN A 121 -1.35 23.53 8.23
N THR A 122 -0.62 22.65 8.89
CA THR A 122 -0.73 22.45 10.35
C THR A 122 0.07 23.53 11.09
N PRO A 123 -0.55 24.39 11.91
CA PRO A 123 0.18 25.32 12.76
C PRO A 123 1.10 24.56 13.73
N PRO A 124 2.31 25.07 14.02
CA PRO A 124 3.23 24.42 14.94
C PRO A 124 2.56 24.29 16.32
N THR A 125 2.56 23.07 16.85
CA THR A 125 2.11 22.78 18.21
C THR A 125 3.02 23.55 19.18
N PRO A 126 2.48 24.42 20.07
CA PRO A 126 3.30 25.07 21.08
C PRO A 126 3.88 24.00 22.01
N ALA A 127 5.19 24.09 22.23
CA ALA A 127 5.96 23.23 23.13
C ALA A 127 5.59 23.43 24.60
#